data_AF-A8J918-F1
#
_entry.id   AF-A8J918-F1
#
_cell.length_a   1.000
_cell.length_b   1.000
_cell.length_c   1.000
_cell.angle_alpha   90.00
_cell.angle_beta   90.00
_cell.angle_gamma   90.00
#
_symmetry.space_group_name_H-M   'P 1'
#
loop_
_entity.id
_entity.type
_entity.pdbx_description
1 polymer ?
#
loop_
_entity_poly.entity_id
_entity_poly.type
_entity_poly.pdbx_seq_one_letter_code
_entity_poly.pdbx_strand_id
1 'polypeptide(L)' 'MPTVCANCGRLSLRRKELPQGGADFHVLVCNDCHTTWDRDENAALNMRLMLVLQLLGRDRPAVFCRQEGGVD' A
#
# COMPACT_ATOMS: atom_id res chain seq x y z
N MET A 1 -7.13 -1.61 7.38
CA MET A 1 -5.66 -1.49 7.52
C MET A 1 -5.13 -0.70 6.33
N PRO A 2 -4.33 0.34 6.55
CA PRO A 2 -3.70 1.10 5.47
C PRO A 2 -2.72 0.21 4.69
N THR A 3 -2.67 0.39 3.37
CA THR A 3 -1.77 -0.33 2.47
C THR A 3 -0.65 0.58 1.98
N VAL A 4 0.48 -0.01 1.58
CA VAL A 4 1.63 0.73 1.06
C VAL A 4 1.31 1.26 -0.33
N CYS A 5 1.50 2.57 -0.54
CA CYS A 5 1.42 3.18 -1.86
C CYS A 5 2.67 2.81 -2.68
N ALA A 6 2.49 2.11 -3.80
CA ALA A 6 3.60 1.70 -4.65
C ALA A 6 4.37 2.88 -5.27
N ASN A 7 3.77 4.08 -5.32
CA ASN A 7 4.44 5.28 -5.82
C ASN A 7 5.36 5.94 -4.77
N CYS A 8 4.85 6.18 -3.56
CA CYS A 8 5.59 6.95 -2.53
C CYS A 8 6.11 6.12 -1.34
N GLY A 9 5.78 4.83 -1.28
CA GLY A 9 6.24 3.91 -0.25
C GLY A 9 5.61 4.08 1.14
N ARG A 10 4.58 4.93 1.29
CA ARG A 10 3.94 5.23 2.59
C ARG A 10 2.65 4.43 2.80
N LEU A 11 2.34 4.12 4.06
CA LEU A 11 1.08 3.48 4.50
C LEU A 11 -0.08 4.49 4.54
N SER A 12 -0.44 5.04 3.39
CA SER A 12 -1.35 6.19 3.30
C SER A 12 -2.49 6.01 2.27
N LEU A 13 -2.74 4.77 1.84
CA LEU A 13 -3.85 4.47 0.94
C LEU A 13 -5.17 4.33 1.69
N ARG A 14 -6.21 4.99 1.17
CA ARG A 14 -7.61 4.85 1.57
C ARG A 14 -8.48 4.48 0.38
N ARG A 15 -9.68 3.95 0.65
CA ARG A 15 -10.68 3.72 -0.40
C ARG A 15 -11.20 5.05 -0.94
N LYS A 16 -11.43 5.10 -2.24
CA LYS A 16 -12.04 6.28 -2.88
C LYS A 16 -13.49 6.39 -2.45
N GLU A 17 -13.90 7.57 -1.98
CA GLU A 17 -15.29 7.87 -1.67
C GLU A 17 -16.08 8.07 -2.98
N LEU A 18 -17.28 7.50 -3.04
CA LEU A 18 -18.18 7.65 -4.19
C LEU A 18 -19.09 8.87 -4.00
N PRO A 19 -19.46 9.59 -5.08
CA PRO A 19 -20.29 10.81 -4.99
C PRO A 19 -21.64 10.60 -4.29
N GLN A 20 -22.20 9.39 -4.40
CA GLN A 20 -23.48 8.99 -3.83
C GLN A 20 -23.36 8.38 -2.41
N GLY A 21 -22.19 8.53 -1.78
CA GLY A 21 -21.88 7.92 -0.49
C GLY A 21 -21.32 6.51 -0.62
N GLY A 22 -20.61 6.07 0.42
CA GLY A 22 -19.88 4.81 0.43
C GLY A 22 -18.48 4.91 -0.19
N ALA A 23 -17.80 3.77 -0.27
CA ALA A 23 -16.41 3.71 -0.73
C ALA A 23 -16.22 2.59 -1.76
N ASP A 24 -15.46 2.88 -2.81
CA ASP A 24 -15.06 1.91 -3.81
C ASP A 24 -14.06 0.92 -3.21
N PHE A 25 -14.32 -0.38 -3.34
CA PHE A 25 -13.47 -1.44 -2.80
C PHE A 25 -12.26 -1.75 -3.70
N HIS A 26 -12.31 -1.36 -4.97
CA HIS A 26 -11.29 -1.58 -5.98
C HIS A 26 -10.39 -0.36 -6.16
N VAL A 27 -10.88 0.85 -5.90
CA VAL A 27 -10.08 2.07 -6.10
C VAL A 27 -9.52 2.59 -4.77
N LEU A 28 -8.20 2.76 -4.74
CA LEU A 28 -7.47 3.37 -3.62
C LEU A 28 -6.89 4.73 -4.02
N VAL A 29 -6.81 5.66 -3.07
CA VAL A 29 -6.18 6.97 -3.24
C VAL A 29 -5.18 7.18 -2.11
N CYS A 30 -3.96 7.60 -2.45
CA CYS A 30 -2.94 7.94 -1.45
C CYS A 30 -3.18 9.34 -0.89
N ASN A 31 -3.23 9.48 0.44
CA ASN A 31 -3.38 10.81 1.04
C ASN A 31 -2.12 11.68 0.92
N ASP A 32 -0.95 11.07 0.73
CA ASP A 32 0.32 11.79 0.73
C ASP A 32 0.74 12.26 -0.67
N CYS A 33 0.62 11.39 -1.68
CA CYS A 33 1.04 11.70 -3.05
C CYS A 33 -0.11 11.78 -4.05
N HIS A 34 -1.35 11.60 -3.59
CA HIS A 34 -2.58 11.70 -4.40
C HIS A 34 -2.67 10.75 -5.61
N THR A 35 -1.74 9.81 -5.77
CA THR A 35 -1.85 8.75 -6.77
C THR A 35 -3.10 7.90 -6.50
N THR A 36 -3.88 7.69 -7.55
CA THR A 36 -5.03 6.78 -7.56
C THR A 36 -4.59 5.44 -8.11
N TRP A 37 -5.05 4.36 -7.48
CA TRP A 37 -4.65 3.00 -7.79
C TRP A 37 -5.88 2.11 -7.96
N ASP A 38 -5.82 1.20 -8.93
CA ASP A 38 -6.49 -0.07 -8.74
C ASP A 38 -5.81 -0.84 -7.60
N ARG A 39 -6.63 -1.44 -6.73
CA ARG A 39 -6.17 -2.11 -5.50
C ARG A 39 -5.21 -3.26 -5.81
N ASP A 40 -5.51 -4.05 -6.84
CA ASP A 40 -4.74 -5.23 -7.18
C ASP A 40 -3.47 -4.84 -7.95
N GLU A 41 -3.53 -3.81 -8.78
CA GLU A 41 -2.34 -3.21 -9.41
C GLU A 41 -1.33 -2.72 -8.36
N ASN A 42 -1.77 -1.95 -7.36
CA ASN A 42 -0.90 -1.48 -6.29
C ASN A 42 -0.30 -2.64 -5.48
N ALA A 43 -1.09 -3.69 -5.21
CA ALA A 43 -0.60 -4.88 -4.52
C ALA A 43 0.47 -5.61 -5.37
N ALA A 44 0.23 -5.78 -6.67
CA ALA A 44 1.15 -6.43 -7.59
C ALA A 44 2.49 -5.68 -7.69
N LEU A 45 2.47 -4.35 -7.76
CA LEU A 45 3.69 -3.53 -7.79
C LEU A 45 4.50 -3.65 -6.50
N ASN A 46 3.83 -3.66 -5.34
CA ASN A 46 4.50 -3.88 -4.06
C ASN A 46 5.11 -5.29 -3.97
N MET A 47 4.41 -6.32 -4.43
CA MET A 47 4.95 -7.69 -4.50
C MET A 47 6.16 -7.77 -5.44
N ARG A 48 6.10 -7.11 -6.60
CA ARG A 48 7.22 -7.04 -7.54
C ARG A 48 8.44 -6.36 -6.90
N LEU A 49 8.27 -5.24 -6.21
CA LEU A 49 9.34 -4.57 -5.49
C LEU A 49 9.97 -5.51 -4.44
N MET A 50 9.13 -6.17 -3.65
CA MET A 50 9.57 -7.13 -2.63
C MET A 50 10.41 -8.27 -3.22
N LEU A 51 10.00 -8.83 -4.36
CA LEU A 51 10.77 -9.85 -5.07
C LEU A 51 12.12 -9.32 -5.55
N VAL A 52 12.15 -8.13 -6.16
CA VAL A 52 13.39 -7.52 -6.66
C VAL A 52 14.38 -7.28 -5.51
N LEU A 53 13.91 -6.77 -4.37
CA LEU A 53 14.76 -6.55 -3.19
C LEU A 53 15.35 -7.87 -2.68
N GLN A 54 14.54 -8.93 -2.62
CA GLN A 54 15.01 -10.26 -2.23
C GLN A 54 16.08 -10.81 -3.19
N LEU A 55 15.88 -10.67 -4.51
CA LEU A 55 16.85 -11.11 -5.51
C LEU A 55 18.18 -10.34 -5.44
N LEU A 56 18.14 -9.08 -4.99
CA LEU A 56 19.32 -8.25 -4.78
C LEU A 56 19.98 -8.46 -3.40
N GLY A 57 19.47 -9.39 -2.57
CA GLY A 57 19.96 -9.60 -1.22
C GLY A 57 19.75 -8.41 -0.28
N ARG A 58 18.74 -7.57 -0.56
CA ARG A 58 18.37 -6.41 0.27
C ARG A 58 17.36 -6.82 1.33
N ASP A 59 17.42 -6.16 2.47
CA ASP A 59 16.43 -6.34 3.53
C ASP A 59 15.03 -5.92 3.09
N ARG A 60 14.02 -6.57 3.69
CA ARG A 60 12.62 -6.17 3.55
C ARG A 60 12.43 -4.78 4.17
N PRO A 61 11.86 -3.81 3.44
CA PRO A 61 11.57 -2.50 4.01
C PRO A 61 10.61 -2.62 5.19
N ALA A 62 10.86 -1.87 6.27
CA ALA A 62 10.08 -1.92 7.50
C ALA A 62 8.57 -1.71 7.30
N VAL A 63 8.19 -0.95 6.27
CA VAL A 63 6.79 -0.69 5.91
C VAL A 63 6.03 -1.96 5.49
N PHE A 64 6.73 -3.02 5.08
CA PHE A 64 6.17 -4.34 4.76
C PHE A 64 6.35 -5.37 5.88
N CYS A 65 6.94 -5.00 7.00
CA CYS A 65 7.07 -5.87 8.16
C CYS A 65 5.78 -5.84 8.98
N ARG A 66 5.39 -6.99 9.53
CA ARG A 66 4.30 -7.04 10.50
C ARG A 66 4.78 -6.30 11.75
N GLN A 67 3.99 -5.37 12.27
CA GLN A 67 4.26 -4.81 13.60
C GLN A 67 4.10 -5.94 14.61
N GLU A 68 5.21 -6.37 15.22
CA GLU A 68 5.17 -7.27 16.36
C GLU A 68 4.69 -6.45 17.56
N GLY A 69 3.43 -6.66 17.96
CA GLY A 69 2.89 -6.37 19.30
C GLY A 69 2.96 -4.92 19.81
N GLY A 70 1.83 -4.22 19.77
CA GLY A 70 1.47 -3.32 20.87
C GLY A 70 0.74 -4.15 21.93
N VAL A 71 1.48 -4.61 22.94
CA VAL A 71 0.90 -4.94 24.25
C VAL A 71 0.89 -3.65 25.02
N ASP A 72 -0.31 -3.15 25.36
CA ASP A 72 -0.63 -2.37 26.56
C ASP A 72 -2.14 -2.49 26.80
#